data_AF-X8CDP2-F1
#
_entry.id   AF-X8CDP2-F1
#
_cell.length_a   1.000
_cell.length_b   1.000
_cell.length_c   1.000
_cell.angle_alpha   90.00
_cell.angle_beta   90.00
_cell.angle_gamma   90.00
#
_symmetry.space_group_name_H-M   'P 1'
#
loop_
_entity.id
_entity.type
_entity.pdbx_description
1 polymer ?
#
loop_
_entity_poly.entity_id
_entity_poly.type
_entity_poly.pdbx_seq_one_letter_code
_entity_poly.pdbx_strand_id
1 'polypeptide(L)'
;METLIDYLRAWEAQRPDQILFRFVDVEGRELEHYTYQSFAERTRELAAYLFAEAALRPGDRALLVYPRDWRWSRHSSPAPASG
;
A
#
# COMPACT_ATOMS: atom_id res chain seq x y z
N MET A 1 18.62 1.53 -17.48
CA MET A 1 18.33 2.56 -16.48
C MET A 1 17.56 1.89 -15.38
N GLU A 2 18.11 1.83 -14.17
CA GLU A 2 17.42 1.23 -13.03
C GLU A 2 16.36 2.20 -12.50
N THR A 3 15.15 1.70 -12.30
CA THR A 3 14.03 2.43 -11.71
C THR A 3 13.95 2.15 -10.21
N LEU A 4 13.21 2.99 -9.48
CA LEU A 4 12.88 2.72 -8.07
C LEU A 4 12.25 1.32 -7.89
N ILE A 5 11.43 0.88 -8.84
CA ILE A 5 10.77 -0.43 -8.80
C ILE A 5 11.77 -1.57 -8.93
N ASP A 6 12.85 -1.38 -9.70
CA ASP A 6 13.89 -2.41 -9.85
C ASP A 6 14.64 -2.64 -8.54
N TYR A 7 14.96 -1.58 -7.79
CA TYR A 7 15.56 -1.70 -6.47
C TYR A 7 14.62 -2.38 -5.45
N LEU A 8 13.33 -2.02 -5.48
CA LEU A 8 12.34 -2.64 -4.59
C LEU A 8 12.21 -4.14 -4.85
N ARG A 9 12.20 -4.57 -6.13
CA ARG A 9 12.21 -5.99 -6.50
C ARG A 9 13.50 -6.70 -6.07
N ALA A 10 14.65 -6.03 -6.24
CA ALA A 10 15.92 -6.59 -5.81
C ALA A 10 15.97 -6.82 -4.29
N TRP A 11 15.39 -5.92 -3.49
CA TRP A 11 15.32 -6.08 -2.05
C TRP A 11 14.28 -7.08 -1.59
N GLU A 12 13.12 -7.14 -2.24
CA GLU A 12 12.14 -8.22 -2.01
C GLU A 12 12.79 -9.61 -2.18
N ALA A 13 13.58 -9.81 -3.24
CA ALA A 13 14.25 -11.08 -3.48
C ALA A 13 15.36 -11.41 -2.47
N GLN A 14 16.08 -10.40 -1.99
CA GLN A 14 17.23 -10.59 -1.09
C GLN A 14 16.86 -10.65 0.39
N ARG A 15 15.81 -9.95 0.80
CA ARG A 15 15.44 -9.72 2.21
C ARG A 15 13.92 -9.60 2.38
N PRO A 16 13.14 -10.62 2.00
CA PRO A 16 11.67 -10.56 1.96
C PRO A 16 11.05 -10.24 3.33
N ASP A 17 11.61 -10.81 4.40
CA ASP A 17 11.09 -10.67 5.76
C ASP A 17 11.56 -9.41 6.50
N GLN A 18 12.48 -8.63 5.90
CA GLN A 18 12.96 -7.40 6.53
C GLN A 18 11.86 -6.33 6.49
N ILE A 19 11.61 -5.68 7.63
CA ILE A 19 10.66 -4.57 7.75
C ILE A 19 11.13 -3.39 6.89
N LEU A 20 10.26 -2.95 5.99
CA LEU A 20 10.43 -1.78 5.14
C LEU A 20 9.79 -0.53 5.78
N PHE A 21 8.55 -0.66 6.27
CA PHE A 21 7.83 0.44 6.93
C PHE A 21 7.17 -0.03 8.21
N ARG A 22 7.09 0.87 9.20
CA ARG A 22 6.32 0.68 10.43
C ARG A 22 5.48 1.93 10.68
N PHE A 23 4.19 1.73 10.86
CA PHE A 23 3.25 2.77 11.26
C PHE A 23 3.10 2.75 12.78
N VAL A 24 3.22 3.92 13.39
CA VAL A 24 3.08 4.09 14.84
C VAL A 24 2.03 5.14 15.14
N ASP A 25 1.33 4.99 16.27
CA ASP A 25 0.44 6.03 16.80
C ASP A 25 1.23 7.17 17.45
N VAL A 26 0.52 8.17 17.96
CA VAL A 26 1.13 9.35 18.61
C VAL A 26 1.82 8.98 19.94
N GLU A 27 1.48 7.83 20.52
CA GLU A 27 2.13 7.25 21.69
C GLU A 27 3.30 6.32 21.33
N GLY A 28 3.62 6.16 20.04
CA GLY A 28 4.71 5.32 19.56
C GLY A 28 4.40 3.81 19.53
N ARG A 29 3.14 3.40 19.74
CA ARG A 29 2.73 2.01 19.62
C ARG A 29 2.59 1.63 18.16
N GLU A 30 3.04 0.44 17.81
CA GLU A 30 2.93 -0.08 16.47
C GLU A 30 1.48 -0.36 16.10
N LEU A 31 1.02 0.27 15.03
CA LEU A 31 -0.28 0.03 14.42
C LEU A 31 -0.21 -1.05 13.35
N GLU A 32 0.84 -0.98 12.52
CA GLU A 32 1.03 -1.89 11.39
C GLU A 32 2.50 -1.88 10.96
N HIS A 33 2.97 -2.97 10.36
CA HIS A 33 4.26 -3.02 9.70
C HIS A 33 4.15 -3.73 8.35
N TYR A 34 5.06 -3.36 7.44
CA TYR A 34 5.20 -3.99 6.14
C TYR A 34 6.63 -4.49 5.98
N THR A 35 6.78 -5.76 5.60
CA THR A 35 8.04 -6.30 5.11
C THR A 35 8.21 -5.97 3.64
N TYR A 36 9.40 -6.19 3.06
CA TYR A 36 9.57 -6.03 1.61
C TYR A 36 8.61 -6.93 0.83
N GLN A 37 8.38 -8.16 1.27
CA GLN A 37 7.44 -9.07 0.64
C GLN A 37 6.00 -8.57 0.74
N SER A 38 5.50 -8.25 1.94
CA SER A 38 4.09 -7.84 2.09
C SER A 38 3.80 -6.51 1.38
N PHE A 39 4.79 -5.60 1.34
CA PHE A 39 4.69 -4.37 0.55
C PHE A 39 4.61 -4.66 -0.96
N ALA A 40 5.44 -5.57 -1.47
CA ALA A 40 5.44 -5.94 -2.88
C ALA A 40 4.12 -6.62 -3.30
N GLU A 41 3.58 -7.50 -2.47
CA GLU A 41 2.27 -8.13 -2.69
C GLU A 41 1.16 -7.06 -2.75
N ARG A 42 1.07 -6.18 -1.75
CA ARG A 42 0.07 -5.09 -1.72
C ARG A 42 0.17 -4.13 -2.90
N THR A 43 1.38 -3.78 -3.32
CA THR A 43 1.56 -2.87 -4.46
C THR A 43 1.19 -3.52 -5.78
N ARG A 44 1.41 -4.83 -5.96
CA ARG A 44 0.91 -5.59 -7.13
C ARG A 44 -0.61 -5.65 -7.16
N GLU A 45 -1.25 -5.90 -6.03
CA GLU A 45 -2.72 -5.88 -5.92
C GLU A 45 -3.28 -4.51 -6.29
N LEU A 46 -2.70 -3.43 -5.75
CA LEU A 46 -3.11 -2.06 -6.07
C LEU A 46 -2.88 -1.73 -7.55
N ALA A 47 -1.75 -2.11 -8.13
CA ALA A 47 -1.47 -1.89 -9.54
C ALA A 47 -2.47 -2.62 -10.45
N ALA A 48 -2.82 -3.86 -10.11
CA ALA A 48 -3.85 -4.62 -10.83
C ALA A 48 -5.22 -3.92 -10.76
N TYR A 49 -5.62 -3.45 -9.57
CA TYR A 49 -6.84 -2.69 -9.39
C TYR A 49 -6.85 -1.39 -10.21
N LEU A 50 -5.77 -0.60 -10.15
CA LEU A 50 -5.67 0.67 -10.90
C LEU A 50 -5.73 0.45 -12.42
N PHE A 51 -5.16 -0.66 -12.90
CA PHE A 51 -5.18 -1.00 -14.32
C PHE A 51 -6.58 -1.45 -14.78
N ALA A 52 -7.25 -2.28 -13.98
CA ALA A 52 -8.54 -2.88 -14.29
C ALA A 52 -9.72 -1.93 -14.07
N GLU A 53 -9.79 -1.31 -12.89
CA GLU A 53 -10.97 -0.56 -12.43
C GLU A 53 -10.81 0.95 -12.67
N ALA A 54 -9.62 1.50 -12.48
CA ALA A 54 -9.36 2.94 -12.72
C ALA A 54 -8.91 3.23 -14.16
N ALA A 55 -8.79 2.21 -15.00
CA ALA A 55 -8.36 2.27 -16.40
C ALA A 55 -7.03 3.02 -16.64
N LEU A 56 -6.16 3.14 -15.62
CA LEU A 56 -4.88 3.81 -15.75
C LEU A 56 -3.93 3.02 -16.66
N ARG A 57 -3.11 3.74 -17.43
CA ARG A 57 -2.11 3.20 -18.36
C ARG A 57 -0.72 3.76 -18.05
N PRO A 58 0.35 3.06 -18.48
CA PRO A 58 1.70 3.60 -18.38
C PRO A 58 1.80 4.97 -19.05
N GLY A 59 2.29 5.96 -18.30
CA GLY A 59 2.41 7.35 -18.76
C GLY A 59 1.28 8.28 -18.28
N ASP A 60 0.16 7.72 -17.79
CA ASP A 60 -0.92 8.52 -17.22
C ASP A 60 -0.49 9.18 -15.90
N ARG A 61 -1.14 10.30 -15.59
CA ARG A 61 -0.94 11.04 -14.34
C ARG A 61 -2.08 10.74 -13.38
N ALA A 62 -1.75 10.28 -12.18
CA ALA A 62 -2.71 10.06 -11.10
C ALA A 62 -2.51 11.12 -10.00
N LEU A 63 -3.62 11.58 -9.41
CA LEU A 63 -3.61 12.44 -8.21
C LEU A 63 -4.03 11.59 -7.01
N LEU A 64 -3.16 11.48 -6.00
CA LEU A 64 -3.50 10.85 -4.73
C LEU A 64 -4.09 11.90 -3.79
N VAL A 65 -5.40 11.81 -3.53
CA VAL A 65 -6.12 12.70 -2.61
C VAL A 65 -6.37 11.95 -1.30
N TYR A 66 -5.59 12.27 -0.28
CA TYR A 66 -5.80 11.73 1.06
C TYR A 66 -6.58 12.75 1.91
N PRO A 67 -7.68 12.34 2.58
CA PRO A 67 -8.31 13.19 3.56
C PRO A 67 -7.33 13.46 4.71
N ARG A 68 -7.29 14.72 5.18
CA ARG A 68 -6.39 15.13 6.28
C ARG A 68 -6.81 14.53 7.62
N ASP A 69 -8.04 14.04 7.76
CA ASP A 69 -8.54 13.49 9.01
C ASP A 69 -8.31 11.97 9.07
N TRP A 70 -7.42 11.55 9.96
CA TRP A 70 -7.15 10.14 10.26
C TRP A 70 -8.37 9.38 10.85
N ARG A 71 -9.51 10.06 11.09
CA ARG A 71 -10.77 9.46 11.60
C ARG A 71 -11.59 8.74 10.53
N TRP A 72 -11.29 8.91 9.24
CA TRP A 72 -12.00 8.23 8.15
C TRP A 72 -11.83 6.71 8.16
N SER A 73 -10.65 6.19 8.51
CA SER A 73 -10.29 4.77 8.39
C SER A 73 -11.05 3.83 9.35
N ARG A 74 -11.77 4.35 10.35
CA ARG A 74 -12.52 3.55 11.33
C ARG A 74 -13.95 3.23 10.93
N HIS A 75 -14.51 3.89 9.91
CA HIS A 75 -15.92 3.73 9.53
C HIS A 75 -16.14 3.14 8.13
N SER A 76 -15.07 2.87 7.37
CA SER A 76 -15.19 2.32 6.02
C SER A 76 -15.21 0.79 5.95
N SER A 77 -15.35 0.09 7.07
CA SER A 77 -15.69 -1.34 7.04
C SER A 77 -17.19 -1.48 6.78
N PRO A 78 -17.65 -2.03 5.64
CA PRO A 78 -19.07 -2.22 5.42
C PRO A 78 -19.59 -3.19 6.48
N ALA A 79 -20.59 -2.75 7.25
CA ALA A 79 -21.31 -3.65 8.15
C ALA A 79 -21.87 -4.83 7.32
N PRO A 80 -21.73 -6.09 7.78
CA PRO A 80 -22.37 -7.20 7.09
C PRO A 80 -23.88 -6.98 7.11
N ALA A 81 -24.49 -6.93 5.92
CA ALA A 81 -25.93 -6.88 5.78
C ALA A 81 -26.53 -8.09 6.52
N SER A 82 -27.21 -7.81 7.63
CA SER A 82 -28.01 -8.78 8.36
C SER A 82 -29.45 -8.61 7.85
N GLY A 83 -30.01 -9.71 7.35
CA GLY A 83 -31.37 -9.78 6.80
C GLY A 83 -32.48 -9.79 7.85
#